data_AF-A0A416MGU9-F1
#
_entry.id   AF-A0A416MGU9-F1
#
_cell.length_a   1.000
_cell.length_b   1.000
_cell.length_c   1.000
_cell.angle_alpha   90.00
_cell.angle_beta   90.00
_cell.angle_gamma   90.00
#
_symmetry.space_group_name_H-M   'P 1'
#
loop_
_entity.id
_entity.type
_entity.pdbx_description
1 polymer ?
#
loop_
_entity_poly.entity_id
_entity_poly.type
_entity_poly.pdbx_seq_one_letter_code
_entity_poly.pdbx_strand_id
1 'polypeptide(L)' 'MQVTEKLTKALTEAKYLNADNVGRYRCIMRIFFENYEKLHYWLYQEEIYDQMKADPFFADYRLEHIH' A
#
# COMPACT_ATOMS: atom_id res chain seq x y z
N MET A 1 -32.98 3.55 6.45
CA MET A 1 -31.72 3.94 7.14
C MET A 1 -31.52 5.42 6.92
N GLN A 2 -31.41 6.24 7.98
CA GLN A 2 -31.09 7.66 7.80
C GLN A 2 -29.58 7.84 7.71
N VAL A 3 -29.12 8.43 6.61
CA VAL A 3 -27.70 8.72 6.40
C VAL A 3 -27.36 9.97 7.22
N THR A 4 -26.45 9.82 8.17
CA THR A 4 -25.96 10.91 9.03
C THR A 4 -24.56 11.32 8.58
N GLU A 5 -24.10 12.54 8.89
CA GLU A 5 -22.73 12.97 8.58
C GLU A 5 -21.66 12.03 9.16
N LYS A 6 -21.96 11.39 10.29
CA LYS A 6 -21.07 10.40 10.92
C LYS A 6 -20.91 9.14 10.06
N LEU A 7 -21.95 8.75 9.31
CA LEU A 7 -21.92 7.61 8.39
C LEU A 7 -21.19 7.93 7.07
N THR A 8 -21.10 9.21 6.68
CA THR A 8 -20.44 9.63 5.43
C THR A 8 -19.00 10.11 5.64
N LYS A 9 -18.55 10.23 6.89
CA LYS A 9 -17.18 10.65 7.20
C LYS A 9 -16.19 9.57 6.71
N ALA A 10 -15.16 10.02 5.99
CA ALA A 10 -14.10 9.12 5.56
C ALA A 10 -13.42 8.45 6.75
N LEU A 11 -13.30 7.13 6.69
CA LEU A 11 -12.53 6.33 7.63
C LEU A 11 -11.07 6.32 7.17
N THR A 12 -10.20 6.93 7.97
CA THR A 12 -8.76 7.01 7.68
C THR A 12 -8.16 5.63 7.49
N GLU A 13 -8.58 4.68 8.31
CA GLU A 13 -8.15 3.29 8.30
C GLU A 13 -8.52 2.58 6.99
N ALA A 14 -9.60 2.99 6.32
CA ALA A 14 -10.03 2.39 5.04
C ALA A 14 -9.53 3.18 3.81
N LYS A 15 -8.80 4.29 4.01
CA LYS A 15 -8.36 5.16 2.91
C LYS A 15 -7.42 4.46 1.91
N TYR A 16 -6.76 3.37 2.33
CA TYR A 16 -5.95 2.54 1.45
C TYR A 16 -6.76 1.77 0.40
N LEU A 17 -8.07 1.57 0.64
CA LEU A 17 -8.99 0.90 -0.29
C LEU A 17 -9.53 1.82 -1.39
N ASN A 18 -9.26 3.14 -1.32
CA ASN A 18 -9.70 4.09 -2.35
C ASN A 18 -8.99 3.84 -3.68
N ALA A 19 -9.72 4.01 -4.79
CA ALA A 19 -9.27 3.69 -6.15
C ALA A 19 -7.85 4.20 -6.49
N ASP A 20 -7.53 5.43 -6.09
CA ASP A 20 -6.22 6.05 -6.35
C ASP A 20 -5.05 5.33 -5.66
N ASN A 21 -5.32 4.68 -4.54
CA ASN A 21 -4.33 4.00 -3.69
C ASN A 21 -4.27 2.50 -3.94
N VAL A 22 -5.29 1.91 -4.59
CA VAL A 22 -5.44 0.46 -4.75
C VAL A 22 -4.22 -0.17 -5.40
N GLY A 23 -3.69 0.40 -6.48
CA GLY A 23 -2.52 -0.15 -7.18
C GLY A 23 -1.30 -0.24 -6.28
N ARG A 24 -0.97 0.87 -5.60
CA ARG A 24 0.16 0.96 -4.67
C ARG A 24 0.08 -0.06 -3.54
N TYR A 25 -1.03 -0.07 -2.78
CA TYR A 25 -1.16 -0.97 -1.62
C TYR A 25 -1.24 -2.44 -2.02
N ARG A 26 -1.86 -2.77 -3.16
CA ARG A 26 -1.85 -4.16 -3.66
C ARG A 26 -0.45 -4.64 -3.99
N CYS A 27 0.38 -3.80 -4.60
CA CYS A 27 1.77 -4.14 -4.89
C CYS A 27 2.58 -4.33 -3.60
N ILE A 28 2.44 -3.42 -2.62
CA ILE A 28 3.10 -3.56 -1.31
C ILE A 28 2.66 -4.86 -0.61
N MET A 29 1.36 -5.16 -0.59
CA MET A 29 0.85 -6.41 -0.01
C MET A 29 1.38 -7.65 -0.74
N ARG A 30 1.53 -7.59 -2.07
CA ARG A 30 2.14 -8.67 -2.86
C ARG A 30 3.61 -8.88 -2.47
N ILE A 31 4.38 -7.80 -2.31
CA ILE A 31 5.78 -7.86 -1.84
C ILE A 31 5.86 -8.56 -0.48
N PHE A 32 5.01 -8.16 0.47
CA PHE A 32 4.96 -8.83 1.78
C PHE A 32 4.62 -10.31 1.66
N PHE A 33 3.63 -10.67 0.84
CA PHE A 33 3.24 -12.06 0.62
C PHE A 33 4.38 -12.90 0.03
N GLU A 34 5.06 -12.40 -1.00
CA GLU A 34 6.17 -13.12 -1.64
C GLU A 34 7.38 -13.29 -0.71
N ASN A 35 7.67 -12.31 0.14
CA ASN A 35 8.73 -12.43 1.15
C ASN A 35 8.33 -13.37 2.29
N TYR A 36 7.05 -13.34 2.70
CA TYR A 36 6.50 -14.29 3.66
C TYR A 36 6.64 -15.74 3.17
N GLU A 37 6.34 -16.03 1.91
CA GLU A 37 6.53 -17.36 1.31
C GLU A 37 8.00 -17.82 1.32
N LYS A 38 8.95 -16.87 1.36
CA LYS A 38 10.40 -17.11 1.46
C LYS A 38 10.89 -17.19 2.91
N LEU A 39 9.99 -17.21 3.90
CA LEU A 39 10.29 -17.13 5.34
C LEU A 39 10.99 -15.82 5.75
N HIS A 40 10.94 -14.79 4.90
CA HIS A 40 11.50 -13.46 5.15
C HIS A 40 10.40 -12.54 5.70
N TYR A 41 10.24 -12.54 7.02
CA TYR A 41 9.11 -11.87 7.68
C TYR A 41 9.38 -10.42 8.08
N TRP A 42 10.64 -10.01 8.11
CA TRP A 42 11.04 -8.67 8.49
C TRP A 42 11.56 -7.93 7.27
N LEU A 43 10.86 -6.88 6.87
CA LEU A 43 11.24 -6.05 5.73
C LEU A 43 11.39 -4.60 6.19
N TYR A 44 12.51 -3.98 5.85
CA TYR A 44 12.71 -2.55 5.97
C TYR A 44 11.95 -1.81 4.85
N GLN A 45 11.63 -0.53 5.08
CA GLN A 45 10.88 0.27 4.10
C GLN A 45 11.66 0.44 2.79
N GLU A 46 12.98 0.53 2.89
CA GLU A 46 13.91 0.61 1.78
C GLU A 46 13.85 -0.66 0.91
N GLU A 47 13.73 -1.84 1.51
CA GLU A 47 13.62 -3.11 0.77
C GLU A 47 12.31 -3.21 -0.02
N ILE A 48 11.22 -2.67 0.54
CA ILE A 48 9.94 -2.57 -0.15
C ILE A 48 10.04 -1.56 -1.29
N TYR A 49 10.64 -0.41 -1.04
CA TYR A 49 10.86 0.63 -2.05
C TYR A 49 11.68 0.13 -3.23
N ASP A 50 12.80 -0.55 -2.98
CA ASP A 50 13.66 -1.09 -4.03
C ASP A 50 12.92 -2.14 -4.88
N GLN A 51 12.14 -3.02 -4.24
CA GLN A 51 11.30 -3.99 -4.96
C GLN A 51 10.19 -3.31 -5.78
N MET A 52 9.59 -2.22 -5.29
CA MET A 52 8.63 -1.45 -6.07
C MET A 52 9.29 -0.78 -7.28
N LYS A 53 10.44 -0.13 -7.08
CA LYS A 53 11.18 0.60 -8.12
C LYS A 53 11.77 -0.29 -9.20
N ALA A 54 11.88 -1.59 -8.94
CA ALA A 54 12.26 -2.57 -9.96
C ALA A 54 11.24 -2.64 -11.12
N ASP A 55 9.97 -2.29 -10.88
CA ASP A 55 8.95 -2.22 -11.92
C ASP A 55 8.84 -0.79 -12.51
N PRO A 56 8.87 -0.62 -13.84
CA PRO A 56 8.72 0.68 -14.51
C PRO A 56 7.43 1.43 -14.12
N PHE A 57 6.37 0.73 -13.71
CA PHE A 57 5.13 1.34 -13.23
C PHE A 57 5.36 2.28 -12.03
N PHE A 58 6.39 2.02 -11.22
CA PHE A 58 6.75 2.83 -10.06
C PHE A 58 7.93 3.78 -10.32
N ALA A 59 8.23 4.10 -11.59
CA ALA A 59 9.35 5.00 -11.94
C ALA A 59 9.32 6.34 -11.18
N ASP A 60 8.13 6.91 -10.95
CA ASP A 60 7.96 8.18 -10.21
C ASP A 60 7.65 7.99 -8.72
N TYR A 61 7.67 6.74 -8.23
CA TYR A 61 7.44 6.45 -6.83
C TYR A 61 8.62 6.94 -5.96
N ARG A 62 8.30 7.51 -4.80
CA ARG A 62 9.25 8.07 -3.82
C ARG A 62 9.02 7.40 -2.48
N LEU A 63 10.08 7.28 -1.67
CA LEU A 63 10.04 6.66 -0.35
C LEU A 63 8.98 7.30 0.57
N GLU A 64 8.81 8.63 0.47
CA GLU A 64 7.80 9.41 1.19
C GLU A 64 6.35 8.95 0.93
N HIS A 65 6.12 8.24 -0.18
CA HIS A 65 4.83 7.66 -0.52
C HIS A 65 4.59 6.30 0.17
N ILE A 66 5.52 5.78 0.98
CA ILE A 66 5.36 4.60 1.85
C ILE A 66 4.87 5.05 3.25
N HIS A 67 3.83 5.88 3.27
CA HIS A 67 3.13 6.33 4.47
C HIS A 67 1.61 6.23 4.28
#